data_AF-A0A927NND7-F1
#
_entry.id   AF-A0A927NND7-F1
#
_cell.length_a   1.000
_cell.length_b   1.000
_cell.length_c   1.000
_cell.angle_alpha   90.00
_cell.angle_beta   90.00
_cell.angle_gamma   90.00
#
_symmetry.space_group_name_H-M   'P 1'
#
loop_
_entity.id
_entity.type
_entity.pdbx_description
1 polymer ?
#
loop_
_entity_poly.entity_id
_entity_poly.type
_entity_poly.pdbx_seq_one_letter_code
_entity_poly.pdbx_strand_id
1 'polypeptide(L)'
;MKKLLSFVICIVLAFVVAFGGGNDVCAVQERVDKALYNFNTESIVSLVGVNANDAFDEIEKEFDKIDKTFSLNQNSQIKKLNEQGYLLDAGDEVVGLLQKAKEIYALTNGAFNPATYLLTDLWQLSSRFSDNSTDFEPRPYDRPLYTLPDDKYISAFKQLLNFEDIVIDGNDVYLPEDKVTVDGVEYSMQIDLGGIVKGYAAQRAREIAKSFGITNGYVSLGGSSIVFFNNANSKDGKYAVGILDPDNATGYYAKTNVQNVSMSTSGDYQPGKYFELDGKKYCHIIDGKTGAPVDTGIRTVSILCNDPVLADALTTAVMVKGFDDAKTFVASDYFKTNDIKTAFVFEKDWLFGSRYEMICNVDKDFFDITSNNVTICGYMSDGKLVYHPTQANLWLAITVVALVAIAFVVFAVKKSQSHQKPNFKKQKFFKKADVVLYALVGVAVVSLFLSFVVFRPKLDLKFINVYHQNNLVYQYDVEKGVGGIVDDNYKQHVTTEKQGEKTIVTIEYNGHKNVVQIEKNSAKMIEANCSNTKECVNSFAPITNGNQTIICDVSHVKIVGVASGESLIING
;
A
#
# COMPACT_ATOMS: atom_id res chain seq x y z
N MET A 1 -10.26 -46.09 -74.91
CA MET A 1 -9.47 -45.87 -73.66
C MET A 1 -9.25 -44.39 -73.33
N LYS A 2 -8.77 -43.52 -74.25
CA LYS A 2 -8.54 -42.09 -73.95
C LYS A 2 -9.78 -41.28 -73.52
N LYS A 3 -10.97 -41.56 -74.06
CA LYS A 3 -12.24 -40.90 -73.66
C LYS A 3 -12.77 -41.36 -72.29
N LEU A 4 -12.48 -42.59 -71.89
CA LEU A 4 -12.89 -43.13 -70.58
C LEU A 4 -11.98 -42.57 -69.47
N LEU A 5 -10.69 -42.43 -69.74
CA LEU A 5 -9.71 -41.86 -68.81
C LEU A 5 -9.99 -40.36 -68.54
N SER A 6 -10.38 -39.60 -69.57
CA SER A 6 -10.74 -38.18 -69.41
C SER A 6 -12.02 -37.98 -68.60
N PHE A 7 -12.98 -38.90 -68.71
CA PHE A 7 -14.25 -38.81 -67.97
C PHE A 7 -14.06 -39.16 -66.49
N VAL A 8 -13.23 -40.16 -66.19
CA VAL A 8 -12.87 -40.53 -64.81
C VAL A 8 -12.03 -39.42 -64.15
N ILE A 9 -11.10 -38.80 -64.87
CA ILE A 9 -10.31 -37.66 -64.36
C ILE A 9 -11.20 -36.46 -64.06
N CYS A 10 -12.20 -36.16 -64.90
CA CYS A 10 -13.16 -35.08 -64.63
C CYS A 10 -14.06 -35.37 -63.42
N ILE A 11 -14.49 -36.62 -63.21
CA ILE A 11 -15.30 -37.01 -62.04
C ILE A 11 -14.47 -36.97 -60.75
N VAL A 12 -13.20 -37.40 -60.80
CA VAL A 12 -12.29 -37.34 -59.64
C VAL A 12 -11.92 -35.89 -59.31
N LEU A 13 -11.69 -35.03 -60.31
CA LEU A 13 -11.49 -33.58 -60.09
C LEU A 13 -12.76 -32.89 -59.57
N ALA A 14 -13.95 -33.29 -60.03
CA ALA A 14 -15.20 -32.77 -59.49
C ALA A 14 -15.45 -33.23 -58.05
N PHE A 15 -15.06 -34.46 -57.68
CA PHE A 15 -15.12 -34.95 -56.30
C PHE A 15 -14.09 -34.29 -55.38
N VAL A 16 -12.88 -33.98 -55.88
CA VAL A 16 -11.86 -33.24 -55.12
C VAL A 16 -12.23 -31.76 -54.95
N VAL A 17 -12.96 -31.16 -55.89
CA VAL A 17 -13.50 -29.79 -55.72
C VAL A 17 -14.73 -29.78 -54.80
N ALA A 18 -15.54 -30.83 -54.79
CA ALA A 18 -16.72 -30.95 -53.91
C ALA A 18 -16.39 -31.33 -52.46
N PHE A 19 -15.23 -31.96 -52.19
CA PHE A 19 -14.80 -32.37 -50.84
C PHE A 19 -13.46 -31.77 -50.39
N GLY A 20 -12.75 -31.03 -51.25
CA GLY A 20 -11.49 -30.34 -50.93
C GLY A 20 -11.66 -28.88 -50.54
N GLY A 21 -12.88 -28.37 -50.53
CA GLY A 21 -13.23 -27.16 -49.80
C GLY A 21 -13.27 -27.51 -48.31
N GLY A 22 -12.13 -27.36 -47.62
CA GLY A 22 -12.15 -27.21 -46.17
C GLY A 22 -13.12 -26.09 -45.86
N ASN A 23 -14.29 -26.46 -45.33
CA ASN A 23 -15.19 -25.53 -44.69
C ASN A 23 -14.47 -25.02 -43.43
N ASP A 24 -13.57 -24.06 -43.60
CA ASP A 24 -13.42 -23.00 -42.61
C ASP A 24 -14.76 -22.24 -42.65
N VAL A 25 -15.78 -22.84 -42.04
CA VAL A 25 -16.90 -22.07 -41.52
C VAL A 25 -16.22 -21.08 -40.59
N CYS A 26 -16.07 -19.83 -41.00
CA CYS A 26 -15.89 -18.73 -40.07
C CYS A 26 -17.08 -18.83 -39.11
N ALA A 27 -16.93 -19.56 -38.01
CA ALA A 27 -17.91 -19.61 -36.96
C ALA A 27 -18.13 -18.16 -36.57
N VAL A 28 -19.34 -17.65 -36.82
CA VAL A 28 -19.70 -16.29 -36.47
C VAL A 28 -19.51 -16.19 -34.96
N GLN A 29 -18.47 -15.50 -34.54
CA GLN A 29 -18.25 -15.23 -33.12
C GLN A 29 -19.30 -14.23 -32.70
N GLU A 30 -20.11 -14.61 -31.72
CA GLU A 30 -21.00 -13.66 -31.09
C GLU A 30 -20.18 -12.71 -30.22
N ARG A 31 -20.66 -11.48 -30.11
CA ARG A 31 -20.10 -10.48 -29.20
C ARG A 31 -21.22 -9.94 -28.34
N VAL A 32 -20.99 -10.00 -27.04
CA VAL A 32 -21.82 -9.35 -26.03
C VAL A 32 -21.02 -8.23 -25.41
N ASP A 33 -21.66 -7.09 -25.21
CA ASP A 33 -21.12 -5.92 -24.52
C ASP A 33 -22.30 -5.21 -23.85
N LYS A 34 -22.59 -5.59 -22.60
CA LYS A 34 -23.81 -5.18 -21.89
C LYS A 34 -23.47 -4.71 -20.48
N ALA A 35 -24.19 -3.69 -20.04
CA ALA A 35 -24.16 -3.21 -18.66
C ALA A 35 -25.31 -3.85 -17.85
N LEU A 36 -25.02 -4.17 -16.59
CA LEU A 36 -25.93 -4.67 -15.58
C LEU A 36 -25.84 -3.76 -14.35
N TYR A 37 -26.85 -3.78 -13.49
CA TYR A 37 -26.82 -3.06 -12.21
C TYR A 37 -27.05 -4.04 -11.06
N ASN A 38 -25.98 -4.40 -10.37
CA ASN A 38 -25.95 -5.36 -9.26
C ASN A 38 -24.90 -4.91 -8.24
N PHE A 39 -24.96 -5.38 -6.99
CA PHE A 39 -23.97 -5.03 -5.96
C PHE A 39 -23.85 -3.51 -5.72
N ASN A 40 -24.95 -2.77 -5.88
CA ASN A 40 -25.04 -1.31 -5.84
C ASN A 40 -24.05 -0.60 -6.80
N THR A 41 -23.76 -1.21 -7.95
CA THR A 41 -22.83 -0.65 -8.93
C THR A 41 -23.16 -1.10 -10.35
N GLU A 42 -22.62 -0.38 -11.33
CA GLU A 42 -22.69 -0.82 -12.73
C GLU A 42 -21.65 -1.91 -12.97
N SER A 43 -22.08 -3.03 -13.54
CA SER A 43 -21.22 -4.12 -13.99
C SER A 43 -21.24 -4.20 -15.50
N ILE A 44 -20.09 -4.46 -16.13
CA ILE A 44 -19.94 -4.57 -17.57
C ILE A 44 -19.48 -5.99 -17.90
N VAL A 45 -20.25 -6.68 -18.75
CA VAL A 45 -19.91 -8.02 -19.26
C VAL A 45 -19.65 -7.90 -20.76
N SER A 46 -18.39 -8.08 -21.15
CA SER A 46 -17.95 -8.02 -22.54
C SER A 46 -17.33 -9.36 -22.94
N LEU A 47 -18.03 -10.17 -23.73
CA LEU A 47 -17.60 -11.53 -24.10
C LEU A 47 -17.59 -11.70 -25.62
N VAL A 48 -16.63 -12.49 -26.11
CA VAL A 48 -16.52 -12.84 -27.54
C VAL A 48 -16.35 -14.35 -27.70
N GLY A 49 -17.28 -14.98 -28.41
CA GLY A 49 -17.29 -16.42 -28.64
C GLY A 49 -18.63 -16.92 -29.19
N VAL A 50 -18.68 -18.18 -29.62
CA VAL A 50 -19.90 -18.77 -30.22
C VAL A 50 -21.08 -18.79 -29.24
N ASN A 51 -20.82 -18.97 -27.95
CA ASN A 51 -21.85 -19.03 -26.90
C ASN A 51 -21.85 -17.78 -26.01
N ALA A 52 -21.46 -16.61 -26.55
CA ALA A 52 -21.27 -15.42 -25.72
C ALA A 52 -22.59 -14.90 -25.12
N ASN A 53 -23.71 -15.01 -25.85
CA ASN A 53 -25.02 -14.63 -25.32
C ASN A 53 -25.49 -15.59 -24.22
N ASP A 54 -25.39 -16.90 -24.42
CA ASP A 54 -25.78 -17.88 -23.40
C ASP A 54 -24.93 -17.74 -22.11
N ALA A 55 -23.63 -17.49 -22.27
CA ALA A 55 -22.74 -17.22 -21.14
C ALA A 55 -23.14 -15.94 -20.41
N PHE A 56 -23.51 -14.88 -21.13
CA PHE A 56 -23.98 -13.64 -20.52
C PHE A 56 -25.26 -13.85 -19.72
N ASP A 57 -26.26 -14.53 -20.29
CA ASP A 57 -27.55 -14.76 -19.64
C ASP A 57 -27.38 -15.57 -18.34
N GLU A 58 -26.43 -16.50 -18.30
CA GLU A 58 -26.13 -17.27 -17.08
C GLU A 58 -25.33 -16.45 -16.05
N ILE A 59 -24.42 -15.58 -16.50
CA ILE A 59 -23.72 -14.63 -15.62
C ILE A 59 -24.69 -13.65 -14.96
N GLU A 60 -25.66 -13.13 -15.72
CA GLU A 60 -26.69 -12.22 -15.20
C GLU A 60 -27.51 -12.89 -14.08
N LYS A 61 -27.96 -14.14 -14.29
CA LYS A 61 -28.67 -14.90 -13.26
C LYS A 61 -27.82 -15.15 -12.02
N GLU A 62 -26.54 -15.50 -12.21
CA GLU A 62 -25.63 -15.73 -11.09
C GLU A 62 -25.38 -14.44 -10.31
N PHE A 63 -25.22 -13.29 -10.98
CA PHE A 63 -25.09 -12.00 -10.31
C PHE A 63 -26.33 -11.65 -9.48
N ASP A 64 -27.52 -11.82 -10.04
CA ASP A 64 -28.78 -11.64 -9.30
C ASP A 64 -28.89 -12.56 -8.08
N LYS A 65 -28.45 -13.82 -8.20
CA LYS A 65 -28.45 -14.79 -7.11
C LYS A 65 -27.46 -14.38 -6.01
N ILE A 66 -26.22 -14.02 -6.37
CA ILE A 66 -25.18 -13.60 -5.42
C ILE A 66 -25.65 -12.34 -4.69
N ASP A 67 -26.18 -11.35 -5.42
CA ASP A 67 -26.66 -10.11 -4.81
C ASP A 67 -27.78 -10.41 -3.78
N LYS A 68 -28.77 -11.24 -4.15
CA LYS A 68 -29.84 -11.70 -3.24
C LYS A 68 -29.34 -12.49 -2.02
N THR A 69 -28.20 -13.15 -2.15
CA THR A 69 -27.63 -13.99 -1.09
C THR A 69 -26.82 -13.18 -0.09
N PHE A 70 -26.04 -12.20 -0.56
CA PHE A 70 -25.01 -11.52 0.23
C PHE A 70 -25.31 -10.05 0.57
N SER A 71 -26.24 -9.39 -0.12
CA SER A 71 -26.52 -7.95 0.09
C SER A 71 -27.21 -7.67 1.43
N LEU A 72 -26.79 -6.61 2.11
CA LEU A 72 -27.43 -6.14 3.35
C LEU A 72 -28.67 -5.25 3.09
N ASN A 73 -28.91 -4.85 1.84
CA ASN A 73 -30.05 -4.01 1.45
C ASN A 73 -31.36 -4.78 1.23
N GLN A 74 -31.29 -6.10 1.18
CA GLN A 74 -32.45 -6.96 0.92
C GLN A 74 -32.53 -8.10 1.93
N ASN A 75 -33.62 -8.87 1.89
CA ASN A 75 -33.80 -10.04 2.73
C ASN A 75 -32.89 -11.19 2.27
N SER A 76 -31.61 -11.10 2.62
CA SER A 76 -30.55 -12.02 2.22
C SER A 76 -30.15 -12.99 3.32
N GLN A 77 -29.31 -13.97 2.99
CA GLN A 77 -28.78 -14.91 3.99
C GLN A 77 -27.86 -14.19 4.99
N ILE A 78 -27.00 -13.29 4.52
CA ILE A 78 -26.10 -12.53 5.40
C ILE A 78 -26.87 -11.58 6.31
N LYS A 79 -27.94 -10.95 5.82
CA LYS A 79 -28.81 -10.13 6.66
C LYS A 79 -29.47 -10.97 7.76
N LYS A 80 -29.97 -12.17 7.44
CA LYS A 80 -30.53 -13.09 8.45
C LYS A 80 -29.49 -13.53 9.47
N LEU A 81 -28.27 -13.86 9.03
CA LEU A 81 -27.16 -14.21 9.92
C LEU A 81 -26.86 -13.08 10.91
N ASN A 82 -26.80 -11.84 10.42
CA ASN A 82 -26.62 -10.65 11.24
C ASN A 82 -27.78 -10.41 12.23
N GLU A 83 -29.02 -10.62 11.82
CA GLU A 83 -30.21 -10.40 12.67
C GLU A 83 -30.39 -11.49 13.74
N GLN A 84 -30.04 -12.74 13.42
CA GLN A 84 -30.30 -13.91 14.27
C GLN A 84 -29.08 -14.37 15.07
N GLY A 85 -27.87 -14.02 14.62
CA GLY A 85 -26.61 -14.54 15.16
C GLY A 85 -26.26 -15.94 14.66
N TYR A 86 -27.12 -16.57 13.85
CA TYR A 86 -26.86 -17.87 13.24
C TYR A 86 -27.58 -18.01 11.91
N LEU A 87 -27.15 -18.98 11.11
CA LEU A 87 -27.76 -19.35 9.84
C LEU A 87 -27.58 -20.87 9.66
N LEU A 88 -28.70 -21.60 9.73
CA LEU A 88 -28.72 -23.05 9.52
C LEU A 88 -28.84 -23.36 8.04
N ASP A 89 -28.12 -24.39 7.58
CA ASP A 89 -28.07 -24.81 6.17
C ASP A 89 -27.81 -23.63 5.21
N ALA A 90 -26.76 -22.85 5.48
CA ALA A 90 -26.34 -21.71 4.68
C ALA A 90 -25.91 -22.09 3.24
N GLY A 91 -25.64 -23.38 3.02
CA GLY A 91 -25.16 -23.94 1.77
C GLY A 91 -23.70 -23.62 1.46
N ASP A 92 -23.13 -24.39 0.53
CA ASP A 92 -21.69 -24.38 0.22
C ASP A 92 -21.17 -23.02 -0.25
N GLU A 93 -22.02 -22.21 -0.90
CA GLU A 93 -21.64 -20.88 -1.41
C GLU A 93 -21.38 -19.88 -0.29
N VAL A 94 -22.27 -19.81 0.70
CA VAL A 94 -22.11 -18.90 1.85
C VAL A 94 -20.96 -19.39 2.73
N VAL A 95 -20.93 -20.68 3.02
CA VAL A 95 -19.87 -21.31 3.82
C VAL A 95 -18.49 -21.10 3.18
N GLY A 96 -18.36 -21.37 1.89
CA GLY A 96 -17.10 -21.25 1.17
C GLY A 96 -16.57 -19.82 1.15
N LEU A 97 -17.44 -18.81 0.96
CA LEU A 97 -17.02 -17.42 0.98
C LEU A 97 -16.63 -16.95 2.39
N LEU A 98 -17.34 -17.39 3.44
CA LEU A 98 -16.98 -17.08 4.82
C LEU A 98 -15.67 -17.75 5.24
N GLN A 99 -15.44 -19.01 4.85
CA GLN A 99 -14.17 -19.69 5.08
C GLN A 99 -13.02 -18.93 4.41
N LYS A 100 -13.19 -18.54 3.14
CA LYS A 100 -12.21 -17.73 2.42
C LYS A 100 -11.96 -16.39 3.11
N ALA A 101 -13.02 -15.74 3.62
CA ALA A 101 -12.88 -14.51 4.38
C ALA A 101 -12.11 -14.72 5.68
N LYS A 102 -12.32 -15.84 6.41
CA LYS A 102 -11.54 -16.19 7.61
C LYS A 102 -10.07 -16.42 7.29
N GLU A 103 -9.77 -17.14 6.22
CA GLU A 103 -8.39 -17.34 5.75
C GLU A 103 -7.68 -16.00 5.48
N ILE A 104 -8.36 -15.08 4.81
CA ILE A 104 -7.78 -13.76 4.48
C ILE A 104 -7.70 -12.85 5.71
N TYR A 105 -8.67 -12.93 6.63
CA TYR A 105 -8.60 -12.27 7.93
C TYR A 105 -7.33 -12.68 8.68
N ALA A 106 -7.09 -13.99 8.80
CA ALA A 106 -5.89 -14.52 9.44
C ALA A 106 -4.60 -14.12 8.71
N LEU A 107 -4.55 -14.30 7.37
CA LEU A 107 -3.41 -13.92 6.53
C LEU A 107 -3.01 -12.45 6.69
N THR A 108 -3.99 -11.58 6.88
CA THR A 108 -3.79 -10.14 6.94
C THR A 108 -3.65 -9.61 8.37
N ASN A 109 -3.64 -10.48 9.39
CA ASN A 109 -3.68 -10.11 10.81
C ASN A 109 -4.84 -9.15 11.12
N GLY A 110 -6.02 -9.47 10.59
CA GLY A 110 -7.26 -8.71 10.78
C GLY A 110 -7.34 -7.38 10.03
N ALA A 111 -6.39 -7.07 9.13
CA ALA A 111 -6.46 -5.84 8.33
C ALA A 111 -7.59 -5.89 7.29
N PHE A 112 -7.87 -7.07 6.70
CA PHE A 112 -9.17 -7.33 6.07
C PHE A 112 -10.09 -7.93 7.13
N ASN A 113 -11.22 -7.27 7.40
CA ASN A 113 -12.15 -7.71 8.44
C ASN A 113 -13.62 -7.50 8.04
N PRO A 114 -14.36 -8.58 7.73
CA PRO A 114 -15.79 -8.48 7.44
C PRO A 114 -16.65 -8.05 8.64
N ALA A 115 -16.20 -8.20 9.89
CA ALA A 115 -16.98 -7.82 11.08
C ALA A 115 -17.04 -6.29 11.33
N THR A 116 -16.65 -5.45 10.37
CA THR A 116 -16.57 -4.00 10.52
C THR A 116 -17.90 -3.27 10.27
N TYR A 117 -18.98 -3.98 9.94
CA TYR A 117 -20.26 -3.38 9.53
C TYR A 117 -20.81 -2.35 10.53
N LEU A 118 -20.83 -2.66 11.83
CA LEU A 118 -21.33 -1.72 12.85
C LEU A 118 -20.54 -0.41 12.86
N LEU A 119 -19.22 -0.46 12.62
CA LEU A 119 -18.41 0.74 12.50
C LEU A 119 -18.69 1.45 11.18
N THR A 120 -18.77 0.74 10.06
CA THR A 120 -19.12 1.35 8.76
C THR A 120 -20.48 2.07 8.81
N ASP A 121 -21.47 1.46 9.46
CA ASP A 121 -22.80 2.05 9.69
C ASP A 121 -22.75 3.21 10.69
N LEU A 122 -21.99 3.06 11.79
CA LEU A 122 -21.72 4.15 12.72
C LEU A 122 -21.12 5.33 11.97
N TRP A 123 -20.22 5.15 11.03
CA TRP A 123 -19.64 6.25 10.24
C TRP A 123 -20.56 6.79 9.14
N GLN A 124 -21.79 6.29 9.01
CA GLN A 124 -22.75 6.65 7.97
C GLN A 124 -22.26 6.35 6.55
N LEU A 125 -21.45 5.30 6.41
CA LEU A 125 -20.82 4.86 5.16
C LEU A 125 -21.32 3.48 4.71
N SER A 126 -22.30 2.92 5.43
CA SER A 126 -22.96 1.67 5.05
C SER A 126 -24.01 1.94 3.97
N SER A 127 -24.56 0.85 3.44
CA SER A 127 -25.64 0.90 2.47
C SER A 127 -26.96 1.49 2.99
N ARG A 128 -27.12 1.66 4.32
CA ARG A 128 -28.20 2.49 4.92
C ARG A 128 -28.08 3.96 4.52
N PHE A 129 -26.94 4.41 3.99
CA PHE A 129 -26.74 5.82 3.67
C PHE A 129 -26.45 6.05 2.18
N SER A 130 -26.43 5.00 1.34
CA SER A 130 -25.99 5.10 -0.06
C SER A 130 -27.06 5.58 -1.05
N ASP A 131 -28.35 5.40 -0.76
CA ASP A 131 -29.39 5.44 -1.80
C ASP A 131 -30.46 6.53 -1.60
N ASN A 132 -30.23 7.52 -0.72
CA ASN A 132 -31.27 8.46 -0.23
C ASN A 132 -32.55 7.76 0.29
N SER A 133 -32.51 6.45 0.53
CA SER A 133 -33.61 5.74 1.17
C SER A 133 -33.76 6.35 2.57
N THR A 134 -35.00 6.61 2.96
CA THR A 134 -35.36 7.13 4.28
C THR A 134 -36.05 6.06 5.13
N ASP A 135 -36.24 4.86 4.57
CA ASP A 135 -37.01 3.76 5.15
C ASP A 135 -36.10 2.76 5.89
N PHE A 136 -35.34 3.27 6.87
CA PHE A 136 -34.63 2.39 7.80
C PHE A 136 -34.98 2.77 9.22
N GLU A 137 -35.04 1.76 10.09
CA GLU A 137 -35.22 1.95 11.52
C GLU A 137 -34.07 2.82 12.07
N PRO A 138 -34.39 3.95 12.73
CA PRO A 138 -33.39 4.78 13.39
C PRO A 138 -32.59 3.97 14.40
N ARG A 139 -31.27 4.13 14.40
CA ARG A 139 -30.37 3.53 15.37
C ARG A 139 -30.07 4.53 16.49
N PRO A 140 -29.85 4.09 17.73
CA PRO A 140 -29.50 4.99 18.84
C PRO A 140 -28.24 5.84 18.61
N TYR A 141 -27.34 5.37 17.75
CA TYR A 141 -26.11 6.08 17.36
C TYR A 141 -26.26 6.92 16.09
N ASP A 142 -27.46 6.99 15.49
CA ASP A 142 -27.70 7.87 14.34
C ASP A 142 -27.53 9.33 14.75
N ARG A 143 -26.97 10.12 13.82
CA ARG A 143 -26.62 11.53 14.04
C ARG A 143 -26.85 12.35 12.77
N PRO A 144 -26.85 13.69 12.85
CA PRO A 144 -26.89 14.51 11.65
C PRO A 144 -25.74 14.19 10.69
N LEU A 145 -25.99 14.28 9.38
CA LEU A 145 -24.95 14.17 8.36
C LEU A 145 -23.82 15.16 8.64
N TYR A 146 -22.59 14.79 8.25
CA TYR A 146 -21.38 15.62 8.43
C TYR A 146 -21.04 15.91 9.91
N THR A 147 -21.30 14.96 10.79
CA THR A 147 -20.83 15.01 12.19
C THR A 147 -20.06 13.74 12.54
N LEU A 148 -19.15 13.81 13.52
CA LEU A 148 -18.38 12.65 13.96
C LEU A 148 -19.19 11.79 14.95
N PRO A 149 -18.99 10.46 14.94
CA PRO A 149 -19.60 9.56 15.92
C PRO A 149 -19.07 9.84 17.34
N ASP A 150 -19.86 9.43 18.35
CA ASP A 150 -19.42 9.43 19.75
C ASP A 150 -18.47 8.26 20.02
N ASP A 151 -17.34 8.54 20.66
CA ASP A 151 -16.27 7.59 20.97
C ASP A 151 -16.75 6.38 21.79
N LYS A 152 -17.84 6.51 22.55
CA LYS A 152 -18.41 5.39 23.31
C LYS A 152 -18.91 4.26 22.40
N TYR A 153 -19.48 4.59 21.24
CA TYR A 153 -19.93 3.60 20.26
C TYR A 153 -18.75 2.98 19.53
N ILE A 154 -17.73 3.77 19.18
CA ILE A 154 -16.49 3.25 18.61
C ILE A 154 -15.86 2.22 19.56
N SER A 155 -15.70 2.59 20.82
CA SER A 155 -15.07 1.74 21.84
C SER A 155 -15.84 0.44 22.09
N ALA A 156 -17.16 0.48 22.01
CA ALA A 156 -18.00 -0.71 22.14
C ALA A 156 -17.91 -1.59 20.89
N PHE A 157 -18.11 -1.05 19.69
CA PHE A 157 -18.16 -1.84 18.46
C PHE A 157 -16.81 -2.48 18.11
N LYS A 158 -15.69 -1.87 18.51
CA LYS A 158 -14.35 -2.49 18.38
C LYS A 158 -14.20 -3.83 19.10
N GLN A 159 -15.00 -4.09 20.14
CA GLN A 159 -14.97 -5.35 20.87
C GLN A 159 -15.63 -6.51 20.11
N LEU A 160 -16.41 -6.19 19.07
CA LEU A 160 -17.18 -7.17 18.27
C LEU A 160 -16.48 -7.56 16.96
N LEU A 161 -15.21 -7.19 16.78
CA LEU A 161 -14.49 -7.30 15.50
C LEU A 161 -13.70 -8.60 15.33
N ASN A 162 -13.73 -9.52 16.30
CA ASN A 162 -12.94 -10.74 16.23
C ASN A 162 -13.58 -11.78 15.29
N PHE A 163 -13.33 -11.64 13.99
CA PHE A 163 -13.91 -12.51 12.97
C PHE A 163 -13.44 -13.97 13.06
N GLU A 164 -12.36 -14.25 13.78
CA GLU A 164 -11.89 -15.62 14.03
C GLU A 164 -12.90 -16.44 14.84
N ASP A 165 -13.71 -15.79 15.67
CA ASP A 165 -14.65 -16.45 16.59
C ASP A 165 -15.93 -16.95 15.88
N ILE A 166 -16.12 -16.67 14.59
CA ILE A 166 -17.23 -17.24 13.81
C ILE A 166 -17.06 -18.75 13.70
N VAL A 167 -18.11 -19.49 14.07
CA VAL A 167 -18.12 -20.95 13.99
C VAL A 167 -18.84 -21.38 12.73
N ILE A 168 -18.21 -22.28 11.97
CA ILE A 168 -18.79 -22.91 10.78
C ILE A 168 -18.77 -24.42 11.06
N ASP A 169 -19.94 -25.03 11.20
CA ASP A 169 -20.12 -26.46 11.46
C ASP A 169 -20.96 -27.09 10.34
N GLY A 170 -20.30 -27.77 9.41
CA GLY A 170 -20.93 -28.22 8.17
C GLY A 170 -21.46 -27.01 7.38
N ASN A 171 -22.79 -26.98 7.19
CA ASN A 171 -23.47 -25.87 6.53
C ASN A 171 -24.08 -24.85 7.49
N ASP A 172 -23.91 -25.04 8.80
CA ASP A 172 -24.41 -24.11 9.80
C ASP A 172 -23.34 -23.08 10.17
N VAL A 173 -23.74 -21.82 10.27
CA VAL A 173 -22.86 -20.69 10.61
C VAL A 173 -23.39 -20.01 11.87
N TYR A 174 -22.51 -19.74 12.83
CA TYR A 174 -22.82 -19.08 14.09
C TYR A 174 -21.87 -17.90 14.30
N LEU A 175 -22.44 -16.71 14.55
CA LEU A 175 -21.69 -15.56 15.05
C LEU A 175 -21.44 -15.71 16.57
N PRO A 176 -20.41 -15.06 17.12
CA PRO A 176 -20.15 -15.10 18.56
C PRO A 176 -21.33 -14.57 19.38
N GLU A 177 -21.56 -15.16 20.55
CA GLU A 177 -22.60 -14.72 21.49
C GLU A 177 -22.25 -13.42 22.23
N ASP A 178 -21.00 -12.94 22.09
CA ASP A 178 -20.54 -11.70 22.71
C ASP A 178 -21.39 -10.50 22.31
N LYS A 179 -21.74 -9.71 23.32
CA LYS A 179 -22.53 -8.48 23.16
C LYS A 179 -21.89 -7.33 23.90
N VAL A 180 -22.12 -6.14 23.39
CA VAL A 180 -21.81 -4.87 24.06
C VAL A 180 -23.09 -4.08 24.29
N THR A 181 -23.18 -3.40 25.43
CA THR A 181 -24.32 -2.53 25.75
C THR A 181 -23.87 -1.07 25.78
N VAL A 182 -24.51 -0.22 24.97
CA VAL A 182 -24.31 1.23 24.98
C VAL A 182 -25.67 1.91 24.94
N ASP A 183 -25.86 2.92 25.78
CA ASP A 183 -27.14 3.64 25.93
C ASP A 183 -28.35 2.71 26.17
N GLY A 184 -28.12 1.59 26.87
CA GLY A 184 -29.17 0.62 27.20
C GLY A 184 -29.60 -0.30 26.05
N VAL A 185 -28.87 -0.28 24.92
CA VAL A 185 -29.12 -1.14 23.76
C VAL A 185 -27.98 -2.14 23.60
N GLU A 186 -28.32 -3.42 23.43
CA GLU A 186 -27.37 -4.49 23.13
C GLU A 186 -27.05 -4.55 21.64
N TYR A 187 -25.77 -4.74 21.34
CA TYR A 187 -25.25 -4.98 19.99
C TYR A 187 -24.40 -6.24 19.99
N SER A 188 -24.50 -7.03 18.93
CA SER A 188 -23.66 -8.21 18.65
C SER A 188 -22.90 -8.00 17.35
N MET A 189 -21.94 -8.89 17.06
CA MET A 189 -21.20 -8.86 15.79
C MET A 189 -22.15 -8.75 14.59
N GLN A 190 -21.76 -7.93 13.61
CA GLN A 190 -22.42 -7.83 12.31
C GLN A 190 -21.36 -7.90 11.23
N ILE A 191 -21.59 -8.73 10.22
CA ILE A 191 -20.66 -8.96 9.12
C ILE A 191 -21.11 -8.27 7.84
N ASP A 192 -20.15 -7.80 7.05
CA ASP A 192 -20.31 -7.24 5.71
C ASP A 192 -19.26 -7.84 4.78
N LEU A 193 -19.71 -8.39 3.66
CA LEU A 193 -18.88 -9.03 2.64
C LEU A 193 -18.60 -8.11 1.44
N GLY A 194 -18.92 -6.81 1.53
CA GLY A 194 -18.70 -5.84 0.46
C GLY A 194 -17.25 -5.74 -0.04
N GLY A 195 -16.27 -6.07 0.80
CA GLY A 195 -14.85 -6.11 0.44
C GLY A 195 -14.34 -7.41 -0.21
N ILE A 196 -15.23 -8.39 -0.46
CA ILE A 196 -14.85 -9.70 -1.04
C ILE A 196 -15.87 -10.25 -2.05
N VAL A 197 -17.14 -9.86 -1.94
CA VAL A 197 -18.25 -10.42 -2.73
C VAL A 197 -18.14 -10.09 -4.22
N LYS A 198 -17.60 -8.92 -4.60
CA LYS A 198 -17.40 -8.59 -6.02
C LYS A 198 -16.29 -9.44 -6.62
N GLY A 199 -15.21 -9.69 -5.86
CA GLY A 199 -14.22 -10.69 -6.22
C GLY A 199 -14.85 -12.07 -6.45
N TYR A 200 -15.72 -12.52 -5.54
CA TYR A 200 -16.47 -13.77 -5.72
C TYR A 200 -17.34 -13.77 -6.98
N ALA A 201 -18.15 -12.73 -7.20
CA ALA A 201 -18.95 -12.60 -8.42
C ALA A 201 -18.07 -12.63 -9.69
N ALA A 202 -16.92 -11.95 -9.68
CA ALA A 202 -15.98 -11.96 -10.80
C ALA A 202 -15.40 -13.36 -11.07
N GLN A 203 -15.11 -14.12 -10.01
CA GLN A 203 -14.68 -15.51 -10.10
C GLN A 203 -15.78 -16.39 -10.73
N ARG A 204 -17.02 -16.29 -10.24
CA ARG A 204 -18.16 -17.03 -10.79
C ARG A 204 -18.43 -16.71 -12.25
N ALA A 205 -18.37 -15.43 -12.62
CA ALA A 205 -18.49 -15.02 -14.01
C ALA A 205 -17.39 -15.61 -14.90
N ARG A 206 -16.16 -15.67 -14.40
CA ARG A 206 -15.05 -16.31 -15.12
C ARG A 206 -15.29 -17.80 -15.32
N GLU A 207 -15.76 -18.50 -14.30
CA GLU A 207 -16.02 -19.94 -14.33
C GLU A 207 -17.14 -20.27 -15.31
N ILE A 208 -18.25 -19.53 -15.26
CA ILE A 208 -19.38 -19.65 -16.20
C ILE A 208 -18.91 -19.38 -17.62
N ALA A 209 -18.26 -18.24 -17.88
CA ALA A 209 -17.76 -17.93 -19.22
C ALA A 209 -16.86 -19.06 -19.78
N LYS A 210 -15.96 -19.61 -18.95
CA LYS A 210 -15.11 -20.75 -19.34
C LYS A 210 -15.91 -22.02 -19.60
N SER A 211 -16.97 -22.33 -18.84
CA SER A 211 -17.79 -23.51 -19.08
C SER A 211 -18.55 -23.44 -20.41
N PHE A 212 -18.85 -22.23 -20.88
CA PHE A 212 -19.41 -21.98 -22.22
C PHE A 212 -18.34 -21.90 -23.34
N GLY A 213 -17.07 -22.14 -23.02
CA GLY A 213 -15.96 -22.12 -23.98
C GLY A 213 -15.47 -20.72 -24.36
N ILE A 214 -15.81 -19.70 -23.58
CA ILE A 214 -15.39 -18.32 -23.84
C ILE A 214 -13.92 -18.14 -23.43
N THR A 215 -13.11 -17.64 -24.36
CA THR A 215 -11.68 -17.36 -24.16
C THR A 215 -11.32 -15.89 -24.38
N ASN A 216 -12.27 -15.05 -24.77
CA ASN A 216 -12.03 -13.64 -25.10
C ASN A 216 -13.07 -12.75 -24.43
N GLY A 217 -12.62 -11.59 -23.92
CA GLY A 217 -13.49 -10.64 -23.21
C GLY A 217 -12.96 -10.18 -21.87
N TYR A 218 -13.82 -9.52 -21.10
CA TYR A 218 -13.63 -9.18 -19.70
C TYR A 218 -14.99 -9.03 -18.99
N VAL A 219 -14.97 -9.17 -17.68
CA VAL A 219 -16.11 -8.84 -16.81
C VAL A 219 -15.62 -7.88 -15.73
N SER A 220 -16.29 -6.74 -15.58
CA SER A 220 -15.93 -5.66 -14.65
C SER A 220 -17.10 -5.38 -13.72
N LEU A 221 -16.87 -5.46 -12.41
CA LEU A 221 -17.87 -5.12 -11.38
C LEU A 221 -17.49 -3.79 -10.73
N GLY A 222 -18.26 -2.75 -11.01
CA GLY A 222 -18.05 -1.39 -10.49
C GLY A 222 -16.70 -0.78 -10.84
N GLY A 223 -16.05 -1.24 -11.92
CA GLY A 223 -14.71 -0.80 -12.32
C GLY A 223 -13.59 -1.14 -11.32
N SER A 224 -13.91 -1.93 -10.28
CA SER A 224 -13.03 -2.15 -9.13
C SER A 224 -12.66 -3.61 -8.92
N SER A 225 -13.41 -4.57 -9.48
CA SER A 225 -13.06 -5.98 -9.49
C SER A 225 -13.30 -6.50 -10.91
N ILE A 226 -12.22 -6.84 -11.62
CA ILE A 226 -12.24 -7.13 -13.05
C ILE A 226 -11.56 -8.46 -13.34
N VAL A 227 -12.15 -9.27 -14.20
CA VAL A 227 -11.52 -10.47 -14.78
C VAL A 227 -11.31 -10.27 -16.27
N PHE A 228 -10.08 -10.51 -16.73
CA PHE A 228 -9.69 -10.41 -18.12
C PHE A 228 -9.47 -11.79 -18.70
N PHE A 229 -9.98 -12.02 -19.91
CA PHE A 229 -9.60 -13.14 -20.77
C PHE A 229 -8.57 -12.66 -21.81
N ASN A 230 -8.57 -13.21 -23.01
CA ASN A 230 -7.82 -12.66 -24.13
C ASN A 230 -8.56 -11.46 -24.75
N ASN A 231 -7.81 -10.47 -25.21
CA ASN A 231 -8.33 -9.39 -26.02
C ASN A 231 -8.39 -9.80 -27.50
N ALA A 232 -9.58 -10.14 -28.00
CA ALA A 232 -9.79 -10.49 -29.41
C ALA A 232 -9.40 -9.37 -30.40
N ASN A 233 -9.31 -8.11 -29.93
CA ASN A 233 -8.96 -6.96 -30.75
C ASN A 233 -7.45 -6.62 -30.71
N SER A 234 -6.64 -7.34 -29.93
CA SER A 234 -5.19 -7.13 -29.87
C SER A 234 -4.42 -8.29 -30.49
N LYS A 235 -3.33 -7.97 -31.22
CA LYS A 235 -2.45 -8.98 -31.83
C LYS A 235 -1.72 -9.85 -30.80
N ASP A 236 -1.41 -9.28 -29.64
CA ASP A 236 -0.76 -9.99 -28.53
C ASP A 236 -1.77 -10.54 -27.50
N GLY A 237 -3.07 -10.33 -27.73
CA GLY A 237 -4.14 -10.77 -26.85
C GLY A 237 -4.25 -10.00 -25.53
N LYS A 238 -3.54 -8.90 -25.34
CA LYS A 238 -3.52 -8.14 -24.08
C LYS A 238 -4.48 -6.94 -24.07
N TYR A 239 -4.95 -6.59 -22.89
CA TYR A 239 -5.66 -5.35 -22.58
C TYR A 239 -4.68 -4.32 -22.03
N ALA A 240 -4.70 -3.10 -22.56
CA ALA A 240 -4.06 -1.95 -21.93
C ALA A 240 -5.01 -1.38 -20.87
N VAL A 241 -4.68 -1.57 -19.59
CA VAL A 241 -5.52 -1.19 -18.45
C VAL A 241 -4.90 0.00 -17.75
N GLY A 242 -5.69 1.06 -17.55
CA GLY A 242 -5.29 2.24 -16.80
C GLY A 242 -5.74 2.14 -15.34
N ILE A 243 -4.89 2.62 -14.42
CA ILE A 243 -5.23 2.81 -13.01
C ILE A 243 -5.64 4.27 -12.80
N LEU A 244 -6.86 4.47 -12.33
CA LEU A 244 -7.50 5.77 -12.22
C LEU A 244 -6.76 6.68 -11.23
N ASP A 245 -6.56 7.94 -11.64
CA ASP A 245 -6.00 8.98 -10.78
C ASP A 245 -6.98 9.33 -9.64
N PRO A 246 -6.57 9.24 -8.36
CA PRO A 246 -7.45 9.50 -7.23
C PRO A 246 -7.99 10.95 -7.17
N ASP A 247 -7.33 11.89 -7.84
CA ASP A 247 -7.77 13.30 -7.90
C ASP A 247 -8.33 13.68 -9.28
N ASN A 248 -8.26 12.79 -10.26
CA ASN A 248 -8.80 13.03 -11.60
C ASN A 248 -9.59 11.82 -12.09
N ALA A 249 -10.91 11.89 -11.94
CA ALA A 249 -11.86 10.85 -12.34
C ALA A 249 -11.86 10.49 -13.83
N THR A 250 -11.16 11.24 -14.70
CA THR A 250 -11.01 10.94 -16.13
C THR A 250 -9.58 10.58 -16.53
N GLY A 251 -8.63 10.73 -15.61
CA GLY A 251 -7.20 10.51 -15.85
C GLY A 251 -6.74 9.17 -15.28
N TYR A 252 -5.67 8.64 -15.86
CA TYR A 252 -4.97 7.49 -15.33
C TYR A 252 -3.59 7.93 -14.85
N TYR A 253 -3.16 7.45 -13.70
CA TYR A 253 -1.80 7.72 -13.22
C TYR A 253 -0.78 6.68 -13.65
N ALA A 254 -1.23 5.45 -13.91
CA ALA A 254 -0.42 4.36 -14.41
C ALA A 254 -1.20 3.52 -15.42
N LYS A 255 -0.48 2.79 -16.26
CA LYS A 255 -1.04 1.79 -17.18
C LYS A 255 -0.23 0.50 -17.12
N THR A 256 -0.88 -0.62 -17.38
CA THR A 256 -0.23 -1.91 -17.53
C THR A 256 -0.96 -2.78 -18.55
N ASN A 257 -0.27 -3.77 -19.10
CA ASN A 257 -0.85 -4.70 -20.08
C ASN A 257 -1.15 -6.04 -19.42
N VAL A 258 -2.41 -6.48 -19.51
CA VAL A 258 -2.89 -7.67 -18.79
C VAL A 258 -3.65 -8.61 -19.71
N GLN A 259 -3.68 -9.89 -19.35
CA GLN A 259 -4.36 -10.95 -20.08
C GLN A 259 -4.56 -12.14 -19.15
N ASN A 260 -5.71 -12.81 -19.22
CA ASN A 260 -6.01 -14.03 -18.44
C ASN A 260 -5.73 -13.89 -16.93
N VAL A 261 -6.12 -12.75 -16.34
CA VAL A 261 -5.82 -12.40 -14.94
C VAL A 261 -7.01 -11.68 -14.32
N SER A 262 -7.04 -11.53 -12.99
CA SER A 262 -7.95 -10.61 -12.29
C SER A 262 -7.21 -9.38 -11.83
N MET A 263 -7.94 -8.27 -11.70
CA MET A 263 -7.45 -7.05 -11.09
C MET A 263 -8.54 -6.47 -10.19
N SER A 264 -8.18 -6.14 -8.95
CA SER A 264 -9.05 -5.37 -8.07
C SER A 264 -8.38 -4.06 -7.65
N THR A 265 -9.19 -3.02 -7.36
CA THR A 265 -8.71 -1.72 -6.88
C THR A 265 -9.59 -1.19 -5.76
N SER A 266 -8.98 -0.88 -4.61
CA SER A 266 -9.59 -0.10 -3.51
C SER A 266 -9.01 1.31 -3.47
N GLY A 267 -9.81 2.27 -3.03
CA GLY A 267 -9.36 3.66 -2.91
C GLY A 267 -10.23 4.48 -1.98
N ASP A 268 -9.65 5.55 -1.44
CA ASP A 268 -10.29 6.45 -0.48
C ASP A 268 -11.22 7.49 -1.14
N TYR A 269 -11.25 7.52 -2.47
CA TYR A 269 -11.89 8.54 -3.31
C TYR A 269 -13.09 8.00 -4.10
N GLN A 270 -13.51 6.74 -3.86
CA GLN A 270 -14.62 6.14 -4.60
C GLN A 270 -15.88 7.01 -4.46
N PRO A 271 -16.47 7.51 -5.57
CA PRO A 271 -17.65 8.37 -5.52
C PRO A 271 -18.80 7.72 -4.75
N GLY A 272 -19.46 8.50 -3.90
CA GLY A 272 -20.56 8.01 -3.05
C GLY A 272 -20.13 7.13 -1.87
N LYS A 273 -18.82 6.96 -1.64
CA LYS A 273 -18.29 6.14 -0.54
C LYS A 273 -17.29 6.87 0.36
N TYR A 274 -17.42 8.19 0.42
CA TYR A 274 -16.75 9.03 1.39
C TYR A 274 -17.60 10.27 1.70
N PHE A 275 -17.34 10.90 2.84
CA PHE A 275 -17.77 12.26 3.11
C PHE A 275 -16.57 13.11 3.52
N GLU A 276 -16.73 14.43 3.44
CA GLU A 276 -15.72 15.39 3.87
C GLU A 276 -16.25 16.20 5.05
N LEU A 277 -15.42 16.38 6.07
CA LEU A 277 -15.71 17.21 7.23
C LEU A 277 -14.43 17.97 7.62
N ASP A 278 -14.53 19.29 7.71
CA ASP A 278 -13.44 20.20 8.06
C ASP A 278 -12.16 20.01 7.20
N GLY A 279 -12.35 19.72 5.91
CA GLY A 279 -11.24 19.48 4.97
C GLY A 279 -10.59 18.10 5.07
N LYS A 280 -11.12 17.21 5.93
CA LYS A 280 -10.69 15.80 6.02
C LYS A 280 -11.70 14.87 5.36
N LYS A 281 -11.18 13.96 4.52
CA LYS A 281 -11.97 12.92 3.85
C LYS A 281 -12.08 11.67 4.73
N TYR A 282 -13.28 11.11 4.81
CA TYR A 282 -13.61 9.89 5.55
C TYR A 282 -14.19 8.86 4.58
N CYS A 283 -13.40 7.86 4.20
CA CYS A 283 -13.83 6.83 3.23
C CYS A 283 -14.45 5.61 3.90
N HIS A 284 -15.19 4.81 3.13
CA HIS A 284 -15.88 3.60 3.60
C HIS A 284 -15.00 2.45 4.12
N ILE A 285 -13.67 2.54 3.99
CA ILE A 285 -12.77 1.49 4.47
C ILE A 285 -12.42 1.80 5.93
N ILE A 286 -12.85 0.93 6.84
CA ILE A 286 -12.64 1.11 8.29
C ILE A 286 -11.37 0.38 8.74
N ASP A 287 -10.53 1.05 9.52
CA ASP A 287 -9.48 0.41 10.31
C ASP A 287 -10.07 -0.09 11.64
N GLY A 288 -10.11 -1.42 11.82
CA GLY A 288 -10.61 -2.02 13.06
C GLY A 288 -9.79 -1.64 14.31
N LYS A 289 -8.52 -1.26 14.17
CA LYS A 289 -7.67 -0.84 15.30
C LYS A 289 -8.07 0.53 15.83
N THR A 290 -8.42 1.47 14.95
CA THR A 290 -8.85 2.81 15.36
C THR A 290 -10.36 2.84 15.59
N GLY A 291 -11.11 2.05 14.84
CA GLY A 291 -12.56 2.09 14.72
C GLY A 291 -13.07 3.23 13.84
N ALA A 292 -12.18 3.81 13.02
CA ALA A 292 -12.45 4.92 12.13
C ALA A 292 -12.07 4.59 10.68
N PRO A 293 -12.57 5.35 9.68
CA PRO A 293 -12.05 5.34 8.32
C PRO A 293 -10.53 5.40 8.28
N VAL A 294 -9.93 4.65 7.36
CA VAL A 294 -8.47 4.61 7.19
C VAL A 294 -7.91 6.01 6.95
N ASP A 295 -6.84 6.33 7.65
CA ASP A 295 -6.10 7.60 7.55
C ASP A 295 -4.59 7.29 7.47
N THR A 296 -4.24 6.47 6.49
CA THR A 296 -2.89 5.89 6.35
C THR A 296 -2.01 6.61 5.32
N GLY A 297 -2.57 7.61 4.64
CA GLY A 297 -1.98 8.28 3.49
C GLY A 297 -2.03 7.45 2.19
N ILE A 298 -2.42 6.17 2.22
CA ILE A 298 -2.62 5.37 1.01
C ILE A 298 -3.94 5.79 0.35
N ARG A 299 -3.84 6.23 -0.91
CA ARG A 299 -4.99 6.73 -1.69
C ARG A 299 -5.60 5.65 -2.56
N THR A 300 -4.76 4.80 -3.17
CA THR A 300 -5.19 3.71 -4.06
C THR A 300 -4.36 2.45 -3.79
N VAL A 301 -4.99 1.29 -3.90
CA VAL A 301 -4.31 -0.01 -4.00
C VAL A 301 -4.94 -0.78 -5.13
N SER A 302 -4.11 -1.29 -6.04
CA SER A 302 -4.48 -2.19 -7.11
C SER A 302 -3.72 -3.49 -7.00
N ILE A 303 -4.42 -4.63 -7.08
CA ILE A 303 -3.85 -5.97 -7.00
C ILE A 303 -4.23 -6.76 -8.23
N LEU A 304 -3.23 -7.41 -8.85
CA LEU A 304 -3.41 -8.31 -9.97
C LEU A 304 -2.96 -9.72 -9.56
N CYS A 305 -3.86 -10.69 -9.63
CA CYS A 305 -3.54 -12.10 -9.40
C CYS A 305 -4.59 -13.00 -10.06
N ASN A 306 -4.42 -14.31 -9.99
CA ASN A 306 -5.36 -15.27 -10.61
C ASN A 306 -6.64 -15.48 -9.79
N ASP A 307 -6.62 -15.25 -8.48
CA ASP A 307 -7.77 -15.41 -7.58
C ASP A 307 -8.49 -14.06 -7.41
N PRO A 308 -9.66 -13.84 -8.04
CA PRO A 308 -10.35 -12.54 -7.97
C PRO A 308 -10.87 -12.23 -6.57
N VAL A 309 -11.20 -13.25 -5.79
CA VAL A 309 -11.68 -13.13 -4.41
C VAL A 309 -10.56 -12.60 -3.53
N LEU A 310 -9.37 -13.19 -3.68
CA LEU A 310 -8.17 -12.76 -2.97
C LEU A 310 -7.76 -11.33 -3.38
N ALA A 311 -7.83 -10.99 -4.67
CA ALA A 311 -7.50 -9.65 -5.15
C ALA A 311 -8.37 -8.57 -4.48
N ASP A 312 -9.69 -8.78 -4.40
CA ASP A 312 -10.67 -7.84 -3.83
C ASP A 312 -10.46 -7.61 -2.32
N ALA A 313 -10.23 -8.70 -1.59
CA ALA A 313 -10.01 -8.61 -0.14
C ALA A 313 -8.64 -8.00 0.20
N LEU A 314 -7.59 -8.34 -0.55
CA LEU A 314 -6.24 -7.83 -0.27
C LEU A 314 -6.10 -6.33 -0.56
N THR A 315 -6.83 -5.76 -1.52
CA THR A 315 -6.76 -4.30 -1.75
C THR A 315 -7.26 -3.55 -0.53
N THR A 316 -8.33 -4.03 0.10
CA THR A 316 -8.86 -3.51 1.36
C THR A 316 -7.87 -3.70 2.51
N ALA A 317 -7.26 -4.89 2.64
CA ALA A 317 -6.26 -5.15 3.67
C ALA A 317 -5.06 -4.19 3.60
N VAL A 318 -4.55 -3.93 2.39
CA VAL A 318 -3.38 -3.07 2.18
C VAL A 318 -3.71 -1.60 2.50
N MET A 319 -4.92 -1.12 2.17
CA MET A 319 -5.37 0.22 2.57
C MET A 319 -5.35 0.40 4.09
N VAL A 320 -5.75 -0.63 4.85
CA VAL A 320 -5.82 -0.63 6.32
C VAL A 320 -4.44 -0.73 6.98
N LYS A 321 -3.51 -1.52 6.41
CA LYS A 321 -2.16 -1.73 7.00
C LYS A 321 -1.35 -0.44 7.14
N GLY A 322 -1.55 0.51 6.23
CA GLY A 322 -0.76 1.72 6.15
C GLY A 322 0.68 1.49 5.69
N PHE A 323 1.44 2.58 5.50
CA PHE A 323 2.60 2.59 4.61
C PHE A 323 3.66 1.49 4.87
N ASP A 324 4.19 1.40 6.09
CA ASP A 324 5.30 0.48 6.39
C ASP A 324 4.87 -0.99 6.44
N ASP A 325 3.72 -1.27 7.06
CA ASP A 325 3.15 -2.62 7.11
C ASP A 325 2.71 -3.09 5.72
N ALA A 326 2.11 -2.20 4.91
CA ALA A 326 1.73 -2.48 3.53
C ALA A 326 2.95 -2.83 2.67
N LYS A 327 4.00 -2.01 2.73
CA LYS A 327 5.28 -2.23 2.03
C LYS A 327 5.89 -3.59 2.38
N THR A 328 5.90 -3.95 3.66
CA THR A 328 6.41 -5.24 4.14
C THR A 328 5.52 -6.39 3.67
N PHE A 329 4.21 -6.22 3.76
CA PHE A 329 3.23 -7.25 3.41
C PHE A 329 3.27 -7.60 1.91
N VAL A 330 3.27 -6.60 1.02
CA VAL A 330 3.30 -6.84 -0.44
C VAL A 330 4.63 -7.42 -0.93
N ALA A 331 5.71 -7.26 -0.15
CA ALA A 331 7.03 -7.83 -0.44
C ALA A 331 7.23 -9.25 0.14
N SER A 332 6.26 -9.76 0.89
CA SER A 332 6.34 -11.07 1.54
C SER A 332 6.39 -12.22 0.54
N ASP A 333 6.88 -13.38 1.00
CA ASP A 333 6.95 -14.59 0.17
C ASP A 333 5.56 -15.07 -0.25
N TYR A 334 4.52 -14.78 0.53
CA TYR A 334 3.14 -15.09 0.16
C TYR A 334 2.74 -14.44 -1.18
N PHE A 335 3.07 -13.16 -1.38
CA PHE A 335 2.77 -12.47 -2.63
C PHE A 335 3.57 -13.05 -3.81
N LYS A 336 4.84 -13.41 -3.58
CA LYS A 336 5.70 -14.01 -4.61
C LYS A 336 5.21 -15.40 -5.03
N THR A 337 4.96 -16.28 -4.06
CA THR A 337 4.56 -17.67 -4.31
C THR A 337 3.20 -17.77 -4.99
N ASN A 338 2.31 -16.81 -4.74
CA ASN A 338 0.96 -16.77 -5.34
C ASN A 338 0.86 -15.87 -6.59
N ASP A 339 1.99 -15.37 -7.11
CA ASP A 339 2.07 -14.44 -8.25
C ASP A 339 1.12 -13.22 -8.12
N ILE A 340 1.07 -12.66 -6.91
CA ILE A 340 0.24 -11.50 -6.58
C ILE A 340 1.05 -10.24 -6.86
N LYS A 341 0.63 -9.49 -7.87
CA LYS A 341 1.22 -8.21 -8.23
C LYS A 341 0.41 -7.10 -7.57
N THR A 342 1.07 -6.04 -7.13
CA THR A 342 0.46 -4.94 -6.39
C THR A 342 1.08 -3.63 -6.82
N ALA A 343 0.23 -2.61 -6.83
CA ALA A 343 0.56 -1.22 -6.99
C ALA A 343 -0.24 -0.45 -5.95
N PHE A 344 0.40 0.29 -5.06
CA PHE A 344 -0.31 1.23 -4.20
C PHE A 344 0.33 2.60 -4.25
N VAL A 345 -0.51 3.63 -4.14
CA VAL A 345 -0.10 5.02 -4.15
C VAL A 345 -0.39 5.61 -2.79
N PHE A 346 0.60 6.29 -2.24
CA PHE A 346 0.44 7.07 -1.03
C PHE A 346 0.77 8.54 -1.28
N GLU A 347 0.02 9.38 -0.58
CA GLU A 347 0.18 10.82 -0.59
C GLU A 347 1.32 11.25 0.32
N LYS A 348 2.11 12.21 -0.15
CA LYS A 348 3.18 12.82 0.62
C LYS A 348 3.14 14.33 0.46
N ASP A 349 3.12 15.02 1.60
CA ASP A 349 3.16 16.47 1.64
C ASP A 349 4.44 17.02 1.00
N TRP A 350 4.26 18.02 0.16
CA TRP A 350 5.29 18.72 -0.58
C TRP A 350 5.18 20.23 -0.35
N LEU A 351 6.29 20.97 -0.44
CA LEU A 351 6.35 22.42 -0.18
C LEU A 351 5.39 23.26 -1.05
N PHE A 352 4.92 22.71 -2.16
CA PHE A 352 4.01 23.36 -3.11
C PHE A 352 2.78 22.50 -3.46
N GLY A 353 2.33 21.61 -2.57
CA GLY A 353 1.15 20.76 -2.77
C GLY A 353 1.37 19.33 -2.27
N SER A 354 0.67 18.36 -2.86
CA SER A 354 0.88 16.93 -2.58
C SER A 354 1.52 16.25 -3.78
N ARG A 355 2.37 15.25 -3.54
CA ARG A 355 2.83 14.31 -4.58
C ARG A 355 2.49 12.89 -4.18
N TYR A 356 2.36 12.05 -5.19
CA TYR A 356 2.06 10.64 -5.02
C TYR A 356 3.30 9.79 -5.25
N GLU A 357 3.65 9.01 -4.25
CA GLU A 357 4.68 7.98 -4.37
C GLU A 357 3.99 6.63 -4.58
N MET A 358 4.40 5.89 -5.60
CA MET A 358 3.89 4.57 -5.92
C MET A 358 4.88 3.51 -5.47
N ILE A 359 4.38 2.47 -4.80
CA ILE A 359 5.12 1.25 -4.49
C ILE A 359 4.46 0.09 -5.22
N CYS A 360 5.27 -0.71 -5.89
CA CYS A 360 4.84 -1.96 -6.50
C CYS A 360 5.76 -3.11 -6.10
N ASN A 361 5.24 -4.34 -6.15
CA ASN A 361 6.02 -5.56 -5.90
C ASN A 361 6.36 -6.30 -7.21
N VAL A 362 6.57 -5.53 -8.27
CA VAL A 362 6.96 -5.98 -9.60
C VAL A 362 8.13 -5.15 -10.09
N ASP A 363 8.72 -5.54 -11.22
CA ASP A 363 9.75 -4.73 -11.88
C ASP A 363 9.21 -3.36 -12.24
N LYS A 364 10.10 -2.35 -12.22
CA LYS A 364 9.74 -0.94 -12.43
C LYS A 364 8.97 -0.70 -13.73
N ASP A 365 9.31 -1.42 -14.79
CA ASP A 365 8.75 -1.23 -16.13
C ASP A 365 7.39 -1.94 -16.33
N PHE A 366 6.89 -2.65 -15.32
CA PHE A 366 5.58 -3.30 -15.39
C PHE A 366 4.43 -2.29 -15.44
N PHE A 367 4.60 -1.13 -14.80
CA PHE A 367 3.65 -0.02 -14.80
C PHE A 367 4.24 1.18 -15.54
N ASP A 368 3.56 1.62 -16.59
CA ASP A 368 3.88 2.83 -17.31
C ASP A 368 3.19 4.03 -16.65
N ILE A 369 3.97 4.95 -16.08
CA ILE A 369 3.44 6.13 -15.37
C ILE A 369 3.00 7.18 -16.39
N THR A 370 1.72 7.53 -16.35
CA THR A 370 1.11 8.49 -17.27
C THR A 370 0.83 9.86 -16.65
N SER A 371 0.97 9.99 -15.33
CA SER A 371 0.77 11.25 -14.59
C SER A 371 2.10 11.82 -14.09
N ASN A 372 2.27 13.14 -14.22
CA ASN A 372 3.44 13.86 -13.68
C ASN A 372 3.42 13.97 -12.14
N ASN A 373 2.29 13.68 -11.51
CA ASN A 373 2.12 13.80 -10.06
C ASN A 373 2.45 12.50 -9.31
N VAL A 374 2.66 11.39 -10.04
CA VAL A 374 3.01 10.08 -9.47
C VAL A 374 4.45 9.72 -9.81
N THR A 375 5.17 9.11 -8.87
CA THR A 375 6.52 8.57 -9.12
C THR A 375 6.66 7.19 -8.48
N ILE A 376 7.14 6.20 -9.23
CA ILE A 376 7.49 4.89 -8.67
C ILE A 376 8.72 5.05 -7.78
N CYS A 377 8.51 4.87 -6.48
CA CYS A 377 9.53 4.98 -5.45
C CYS A 377 9.89 3.62 -4.86
N GLY A 378 9.02 2.62 -4.97
CA GLY A 378 9.29 1.24 -4.56
C GLY A 378 8.99 0.25 -5.68
N TYR A 379 9.91 -0.65 -5.98
CA TYR A 379 9.75 -1.71 -6.99
C TYR A 379 10.64 -2.91 -6.65
N MET A 380 10.36 -4.07 -7.25
CA MET A 380 11.22 -5.24 -7.07
C MET A 380 12.46 -5.15 -7.95
N SER A 381 13.62 -5.42 -7.35
CA SER A 381 14.90 -5.60 -8.04
C SER A 381 15.63 -6.76 -7.37
N ASP A 382 16.09 -7.73 -8.15
CA ASP A 382 16.81 -8.92 -7.66
C ASP A 382 16.07 -9.66 -6.52
N GLY A 383 14.74 -9.81 -6.65
CA GLY A 383 13.91 -10.52 -5.68
C GLY A 383 13.68 -9.79 -4.35
N LYS A 384 14.12 -8.53 -4.24
CA LYS A 384 13.92 -7.67 -3.07
C LYS A 384 13.18 -6.40 -3.45
N LEU A 385 12.35 -5.90 -2.54
CA LEU A 385 11.72 -4.60 -2.71
C LEU A 385 12.77 -3.51 -2.44
N VAL A 386 13.09 -2.74 -3.47
CA VAL A 386 13.97 -1.57 -3.37
C VAL A 386 13.10 -0.33 -3.26
N TYR A 387 13.32 0.47 -2.22
CA TYR A 387 12.60 1.73 -1.99
C TYR A 387 13.57 2.91 -1.98
N HIS A 388 13.32 3.85 -2.88
CA HIS A 388 14.03 5.11 -3.03
C HIS A 388 13.05 6.26 -2.79
N PRO A 389 12.92 6.77 -1.54
CA PRO A 389 12.04 7.90 -1.26
C PRO A 389 12.47 9.10 -2.08
N THR A 390 11.51 9.91 -2.55
CA THR A 390 11.86 11.16 -3.23
C THR A 390 12.61 12.10 -2.26
N GLN A 391 13.89 12.33 -2.54
CA GLN A 391 14.81 13.20 -1.76
C GLN A 391 14.62 14.70 -2.04
N ALA A 392 13.63 15.06 -2.87
CA ALA A 392 13.53 16.38 -3.46
C ALA A 392 13.23 17.52 -2.44
N ASN A 393 12.79 17.16 -1.22
CA ASN A 393 12.54 18.12 -0.13
C ASN A 393 13.81 18.80 0.39
N LEU A 394 14.93 18.09 0.46
CA LEU A 394 16.13 18.62 1.11
C LEU A 394 16.89 19.59 0.19
N TRP A 395 17.13 19.19 -1.05
CA TRP A 395 17.89 20.00 -2.00
C TRP A 395 17.12 21.25 -2.44
N LEU A 396 15.81 21.17 -2.64
CA LEU A 396 15.02 22.34 -3.03
C LEU A 396 14.90 23.33 -1.87
N ALA A 397 14.68 22.87 -0.63
CA ALA A 397 14.68 23.73 0.54
C ALA A 397 16.05 24.42 0.76
N ILE A 398 17.15 23.67 0.65
CA ILE A 398 18.51 24.23 0.70
C ILE A 398 18.71 25.27 -0.41
N THR A 399 18.25 24.97 -1.63
CA THR A 399 18.39 25.89 -2.78
C THR A 399 17.56 27.16 -2.60
N VAL A 400 16.31 27.06 -2.14
CA VAL A 400 15.44 28.21 -1.88
C VAL A 400 16.01 29.07 -0.75
N VAL A 401 16.46 28.46 0.35
CA VAL A 401 17.11 29.17 1.46
C VAL A 401 18.38 29.88 0.96
N ALA A 402 19.20 29.22 0.13
CA ALA A 402 20.38 29.83 -0.46
C ALA A 402 20.03 31.01 -1.37
N LEU A 403 19.01 30.89 -2.22
CA LEU A 403 18.56 31.97 -3.11
C LEU A 403 17.98 33.16 -2.35
N VAL A 404 17.19 32.92 -1.29
CA VAL A 404 16.67 33.98 -0.42
C VAL A 404 17.81 34.69 0.31
N ALA A 405 18.79 33.94 0.84
CA ALA A 405 19.98 34.51 1.46
C ALA A 405 20.79 35.37 0.47
N ILE A 406 21.00 34.88 -0.76
CA ILE A 406 21.67 35.63 -1.83
C ILE A 406 20.88 36.89 -2.19
N ALA A 407 19.55 36.81 -2.32
CA ALA A 407 18.70 37.96 -2.62
C ALA A 407 18.76 39.02 -1.51
N PHE A 408 18.78 38.61 -0.23
CA PHE A 408 18.98 39.52 0.91
C PHE A 408 20.34 40.20 0.89
N VAL A 409 21.41 39.45 0.58
CA VAL A 409 22.77 40.00 0.44
C VAL A 409 22.82 41.00 -0.73
N VAL A 410 22.26 40.65 -1.89
CA VAL A 410 22.20 41.53 -3.06
C VAL A 410 21.38 42.78 -2.76
N PHE A 411 20.24 42.67 -2.07
CA PHE A 411 19.42 43.81 -1.67
C PHE A 411 20.15 44.72 -0.68
N ALA A 412 20.85 44.15 0.31
CA ALA A 412 21.66 44.90 1.26
C ALA A 412 22.82 45.63 0.57
N VAL A 413 23.49 44.99 -0.39
CA VAL A 413 24.56 45.59 -1.21
C VAL A 413 24.02 46.69 -2.13
N LYS A 414 22.87 46.47 -2.78
CA LYS A 414 22.27 47.44 -3.70
C LYS A 414 21.73 48.68 -2.96
N LYS A 415 21.17 48.49 -1.75
CA LYS A 415 20.79 49.58 -0.84
C LYS A 415 22.01 50.34 -0.30
N SER A 416 23.15 49.66 -0.12
CA SER A 416 24.43 50.30 0.22
C SER A 416 25.02 51.14 -0.92
N GLN A 417 24.60 50.95 -2.17
CA GLN A 417 25.14 51.68 -3.34
C GLN A 417 24.29 52.90 -3.76
N SER A 418 23.08 53.11 -3.20
CA SER A 418 22.15 54.12 -3.72
C SER A 418 22.25 55.54 -3.14
N HIS A 419 23.31 55.90 -2.41
CA HIS A 419 23.51 57.31 -2.01
C HIS A 419 24.96 57.78 -2.18
N GLN A 420 25.15 58.58 -3.23
CA GLN A 420 26.16 59.63 -3.48
C GLN A 420 27.65 59.35 -3.20
N LYS A 421 28.50 59.88 -4.10
CA LYS A 421 29.97 59.79 -4.12
C LYS A 421 30.60 59.82 -2.71
N PRO A 422 31.39 58.81 -2.32
CA PRO A 422 31.86 58.68 -0.94
C PRO A 422 32.93 59.73 -0.61
N ASN A 423 32.70 60.50 0.45
CA ASN A 423 33.73 61.32 1.09
C ASN A 423 34.35 60.52 2.24
N PHE A 424 35.50 59.92 1.99
CA PHE A 424 36.18 58.95 2.85
C PHE A 424 36.69 59.51 4.20
N LYS A 425 36.61 60.83 4.45
CA LYS A 425 37.06 61.45 5.71
C LYS A 425 36.02 61.46 6.84
N LYS A 426 34.78 61.00 6.63
CA LYS A 426 33.71 61.07 7.65
C LYS A 426 32.92 59.78 7.92
N GLN A 427 33.23 58.66 7.29
CA GLN A 427 32.49 57.42 7.53
C GLN A 427 33.08 56.64 8.73
N LYS A 428 32.31 56.57 9.83
CA LYS A 428 32.55 55.58 10.88
C LYS A 428 32.13 54.21 10.34
N PHE A 429 33.09 53.29 10.23
CA PHE A 429 32.86 51.89 9.90
C PHE A 429 31.80 51.30 10.84
N PHE A 430 30.74 50.71 10.25
CA PHE A 430 29.60 50.03 10.88
C PHE A 430 28.73 50.88 11.84
N LYS A 431 27.47 51.11 11.47
CA LYS A 431 26.47 51.61 12.43
C LYS A 431 26.06 50.44 13.34
N LYS A 432 25.90 50.71 14.64
CA LYS A 432 25.48 49.70 15.65
C LYS A 432 24.22 48.92 15.24
N ALA A 433 23.32 49.55 14.47
CA ALA A 433 22.10 48.93 13.96
C ALA A 433 22.37 47.77 12.97
N ASP A 434 23.41 47.85 12.14
CA ASP A 434 23.72 46.79 11.18
C ASP A 434 24.28 45.56 11.91
N VAL A 435 25.11 45.76 12.94
CA VAL A 435 25.61 44.69 13.81
C VAL A 435 24.47 43.99 14.55
N VAL A 436 23.49 44.76 15.02
CA VAL A 436 22.29 44.20 15.67
C VAL A 436 21.43 43.42 14.69
N LEU A 437 21.26 43.88 13.45
CA LEU A 437 20.51 43.16 12.43
C LEU A 437 21.20 41.84 12.04
N TYR A 438 22.52 41.86 11.82
CA TYR A 438 23.28 40.63 11.54
C TYR A 438 23.30 39.68 12.73
N ALA A 439 23.36 40.20 13.96
CA ALA A 439 23.25 39.37 15.16
C ALA A 439 21.85 38.73 15.28
N LEU A 440 20.77 39.46 14.98
CA LEU A 440 19.41 38.93 14.99
C LEU A 440 19.17 37.87 13.91
N VAL A 441 19.68 38.09 12.70
CA VAL A 441 19.63 37.07 11.62
C VAL A 441 20.46 35.86 12.02
N GLY A 442 21.65 36.05 12.59
CA GLY A 442 22.46 34.96 13.14
C GLY A 442 21.72 34.16 14.22
N VAL A 443 21.06 34.85 15.16
CA VAL A 443 20.25 34.22 16.22
C VAL A 443 19.04 33.48 15.63
N ALA A 444 18.36 34.04 14.62
CA ALA A 444 17.22 33.38 13.98
C ALA A 444 17.66 32.10 13.25
N VAL A 445 18.77 32.14 12.51
CA VAL A 445 19.35 30.97 11.83
C VAL A 445 19.81 29.92 12.84
N VAL A 446 20.49 30.32 13.91
CA VAL A 446 20.92 29.40 14.98
C VAL A 446 19.73 28.84 15.75
N SER A 447 18.67 29.62 15.97
CA SER A 447 17.45 29.15 16.65
C SER A 447 16.65 28.16 15.79
N LEU A 448 16.61 28.38 14.46
CA LEU A 448 16.06 27.43 13.50
C LEU A 448 16.89 26.14 13.43
N PHE A 449 18.22 26.26 13.52
CA PHE A 449 19.11 25.12 13.56
C PHE A 449 18.98 24.34 14.87
N LEU A 450 18.86 25.04 16.00
CA LEU A 450 18.66 24.46 17.33
C LEU A 450 17.27 23.84 17.47
N SER A 451 16.21 24.44 16.94
CA SER A 451 14.88 23.81 16.95
C SER A 451 14.89 22.51 16.15
N PHE A 452 15.62 22.44 15.04
CA PHE A 452 15.82 21.22 14.26
C PHE A 452 16.70 20.15 14.93
N VAL A 453 17.70 20.54 15.70
CA VAL A 453 18.60 19.61 16.41
C VAL A 453 17.98 19.11 17.73
N VAL A 454 17.18 19.95 18.40
CA VAL A 454 16.61 19.66 19.73
C VAL A 454 15.23 19.00 19.63
N PHE A 455 14.41 19.26 18.61
CA PHE A 455 13.08 18.66 18.42
C PHE A 455 13.02 17.49 17.42
N ARG A 456 14.07 16.66 17.34
CA ARG A 456 13.87 15.31 16.79
C ARG A 456 13.16 14.46 17.85
N PRO A 457 12.07 13.72 17.53
CA PRO A 457 11.59 12.70 18.44
C PRO A 457 12.75 11.76 18.73
N LYS A 458 13.13 11.63 20.01
CA LYS A 458 14.17 10.69 20.42
C LYS A 458 13.63 9.30 20.19
N LEU A 459 14.08 8.66 19.12
CA LEU A 459 13.89 7.23 18.94
C LEU A 459 14.84 6.52 19.90
N ASP A 460 14.27 5.71 20.79
CA ASP A 460 15.04 4.99 21.79
C ASP A 460 16.07 4.08 21.12
N LEU A 461 17.32 4.19 21.57
CA LEU A 461 18.43 3.40 21.04
C LEU A 461 18.32 1.97 21.53
N LYS A 462 18.01 1.03 20.62
CA LYS A 462 17.87 -0.39 20.95
C LYS A 462 19.13 -1.21 20.64
N PHE A 463 19.76 -0.94 19.50
CA PHE A 463 21.03 -1.58 19.13
C PHE A 463 22.10 -0.56 18.74
N ILE A 464 23.35 -0.95 18.95
CA ILE A 464 24.53 -0.29 18.39
C ILE A 464 25.18 -1.28 17.45
N ASN A 465 25.12 -0.98 16.16
CA ASN A 465 25.75 -1.75 15.10
C ASN A 465 27.07 -1.10 14.71
N VAL A 466 28.13 -1.90 14.61
CA VAL A 466 29.44 -1.47 14.14
C VAL A 466 29.73 -2.19 12.84
N TYR A 467 29.97 -1.41 11.79
CA TYR A 467 30.28 -1.86 10.46
C TYR A 467 31.73 -1.54 10.12
N HIS A 468 32.39 -2.43 9.38
CA HIS A 468 33.68 -2.18 8.75
C HIS A 468 33.57 -2.53 7.26
N GLN A 469 33.94 -1.61 6.36
CA GLN A 469 33.77 -1.75 4.90
C GLN A 469 32.33 -2.14 4.49
N ASN A 470 31.33 -1.57 5.17
CA ASN A 470 29.88 -1.85 5.03
C ASN A 470 29.41 -3.26 5.46
N ASN A 471 30.28 -4.12 5.99
CA ASN A 471 29.88 -5.38 6.62
C ASN A 471 29.56 -5.15 8.10
N LEU A 472 28.45 -5.71 8.62
CA LEU A 472 28.11 -5.65 10.04
C LEU A 472 29.04 -6.60 10.80
N VAL A 473 30.02 -6.04 11.52
CA VAL A 473 31.03 -6.86 12.20
C VAL A 473 30.72 -7.08 13.67
N TYR A 474 30.02 -6.16 14.32
CA TYR A 474 29.68 -6.27 15.74
C TYR A 474 28.34 -5.59 16.04
N GLN A 475 27.53 -6.22 16.90
CA GLN A 475 26.24 -5.68 17.35
C GLN A 475 26.16 -5.73 18.87
N TYR A 476 25.61 -4.67 19.46
CA TYR A 476 25.37 -4.55 20.91
C TYR A 476 23.90 -4.23 21.17
N ASP A 477 23.25 -5.05 22.00
CA ASP A 477 21.90 -4.86 22.51
C ASP A 477 21.94 -3.97 23.75
N VAL A 478 21.36 -2.77 23.64
CA VAL A 478 21.37 -1.73 24.68
C VAL A 478 20.53 -2.13 25.89
N GLU A 479 19.43 -2.85 25.67
CA GLU A 479 18.52 -3.28 26.73
C GLU A 479 19.12 -4.43 27.53
N LYS A 480 19.71 -5.41 26.84
CA LYS A 480 20.32 -6.59 27.46
C LYS A 480 21.74 -6.35 27.97
N GLY A 481 22.40 -5.27 27.52
CA GLY A 481 23.78 -4.94 27.90
C GLY A 481 24.81 -5.97 27.43
N VAL A 482 24.54 -6.63 26.30
CA VAL A 482 25.40 -7.66 25.70
C VAL A 482 25.63 -7.37 24.24
N GLY A 483 26.81 -7.73 23.72
CA GLY A 483 27.11 -7.62 22.30
C GLY A 483 28.02 -8.76 21.82
N GLY A 484 28.06 -8.94 20.51
CA GLY A 484 28.77 -10.03 19.87
C GLY A 484 29.21 -9.69 18.45
N ILE A 485 30.20 -10.44 17.97
CA ILE A 485 30.68 -10.38 16.60
C ILE A 485 29.63 -11.07 15.72
N VAL A 486 29.21 -10.40 14.64
CA VAL A 486 28.11 -10.87 13.76
C VAL A 486 28.63 -11.53 12.49
N ASP A 487 29.82 -11.12 12.01
CA ASP A 487 30.45 -11.69 10.82
C ASP A 487 31.68 -12.52 11.24
N ASP A 488 31.59 -13.84 11.05
CA ASP A 488 32.66 -14.79 11.39
C ASP A 488 33.99 -14.50 10.66
N ASN A 489 33.95 -13.86 9.49
CA ASN A 489 35.17 -13.45 8.78
C ASN A 489 35.97 -12.38 9.53
N TYR A 490 35.30 -11.64 10.42
CA TYR A 490 35.90 -10.59 11.25
C TYR A 490 36.21 -11.06 12.68
N LYS A 491 35.97 -12.34 13.01
CA LYS A 491 36.17 -12.89 14.37
C LYS A 491 37.60 -12.79 14.88
N GLN A 492 38.58 -12.91 13.97
CA GLN A 492 40.01 -12.72 14.28
C GLN A 492 40.46 -11.25 14.26
N HIS A 493 39.59 -10.36 13.79
CA HIS A 493 39.84 -8.93 13.59
C HIS A 493 39.08 -8.05 14.57
N VAL A 494 38.15 -8.61 15.36
CA VAL A 494 37.37 -7.88 16.34
C VAL A 494 37.61 -8.48 17.72
N THR A 495 38.03 -7.64 18.67
CA THR A 495 38.17 -8.03 20.07
C THR A 495 37.27 -7.18 20.94
N THR A 496 36.58 -7.82 21.88
CA THR A 496 35.66 -7.15 22.81
C THR A 496 36.15 -7.29 24.24
N GLU A 497 36.33 -6.17 24.93
CA GLU A 497 36.74 -6.13 26.33
C GLU A 497 35.68 -5.40 27.16
N LYS A 498 35.27 -6.00 28.29
CA LYS A 498 34.32 -5.38 29.21
C LYS A 498 35.07 -4.74 30.38
N GLN A 499 34.96 -3.42 30.50
CA GLN A 499 35.56 -2.62 31.57
C GLN A 499 34.46 -1.95 32.40
N GLY A 500 33.98 -2.63 33.45
CA GLY A 500 32.83 -2.17 34.23
C GLY A 500 31.53 -2.15 33.42
N GLU A 501 30.88 -0.98 33.33
CA GLU A 501 29.68 -0.76 32.49
C GLU A 501 30.00 -0.46 31.01
N LYS A 502 31.28 -0.41 30.66
CA LYS A 502 31.75 -0.09 29.30
C LYS A 502 32.13 -1.35 28.54
N THR A 503 31.75 -1.39 27.28
CA THR A 503 32.18 -2.42 26.32
C THR A 503 33.07 -1.77 25.28
N ILE A 504 34.33 -2.20 25.23
CA ILE A 504 35.33 -1.72 24.26
C ILE A 504 35.39 -2.71 23.12
N VAL A 505 35.03 -2.26 21.92
CA VAL A 505 35.08 -3.03 20.69
C VAL A 505 36.25 -2.51 19.87
N THR A 506 37.29 -3.33 19.72
CA THR A 506 38.45 -3.00 18.90
C THR A 506 38.38 -3.78 17.60
N ILE A 507 38.49 -3.09 16.47
CA ILE A 507 38.55 -3.64 15.12
C ILE A 507 39.97 -3.40 14.60
N GLU A 508 40.72 -4.47 14.40
CA GLU A 508 42.07 -4.44 13.85
C GLU A 508 42.13 -5.21 12.53
N TYR A 509 42.32 -4.47 11.44
CA TYR A 509 42.32 -5.02 10.09
C TYR A 509 43.44 -4.36 9.26
N ASN A 510 44.28 -5.17 8.61
CA ASN A 510 45.43 -4.70 7.81
C ASN A 510 46.36 -3.69 8.54
N GLY A 511 46.59 -3.86 9.85
CA GLY A 511 47.44 -2.97 10.66
C GLY A 511 46.78 -1.65 11.07
N HIS A 512 45.50 -1.46 10.78
CA HIS A 512 44.69 -0.34 11.23
C HIS A 512 43.83 -0.72 12.42
N LYS A 513 43.90 0.09 13.48
CA LYS A 513 43.17 -0.14 14.72
C LYS A 513 42.09 0.93 14.91
N ASN A 514 40.86 0.48 15.12
CA ASN A 514 39.71 1.31 15.47
C ASN A 514 39.11 0.81 16.78
N VAL A 515 38.82 1.72 17.70
CA VAL A 515 38.27 1.37 19.02
C VAL A 515 36.98 2.15 19.25
N VAL A 516 35.91 1.41 19.47
CA VAL A 516 34.57 1.91 19.79
C VAL A 516 34.29 1.61 21.26
N GLN A 517 34.02 2.64 22.04
CA GLN A 517 33.53 2.51 23.41
C GLN A 517 32.01 2.58 23.41
N ILE A 518 31.37 1.57 23.97
CA ILE A 518 29.93 1.49 24.18
C ILE A 518 29.67 1.56 25.69
N GLU A 519 28.76 2.44 26.10
CA GLU A 519 28.38 2.64 27.50
C GLU A 519 26.86 2.78 27.59
N LYS A 520 26.20 1.76 28.14
CA LYS A 520 24.75 1.66 28.33
C LYS A 520 23.96 2.03 27.08
N ASN A 521 23.54 3.29 26.94
CA ASN A 521 22.75 3.84 25.84
C ASN A 521 23.56 4.77 24.91
N SER A 522 24.89 4.63 24.88
CA SER A 522 25.74 5.45 24.02
C SER A 522 26.90 4.70 23.39
N ALA A 523 27.34 5.17 22.22
CA ALA A 523 28.53 4.67 21.55
C ALA A 523 29.39 5.81 21.02
N LYS A 524 30.71 5.71 21.20
CA LYS A 524 31.67 6.68 20.67
C LYS A 524 32.91 5.98 20.12
N MET A 525 33.45 6.49 19.02
CA MET A 525 34.77 6.14 18.55
C MET A 525 35.83 6.84 19.41
N ILE A 526 36.70 6.08 20.08
CA ILE A 526 37.73 6.60 20.98
C ILE A 526 39.15 6.47 20.41
N GLU A 527 39.34 5.60 19.43
CA GLU A 527 40.59 5.48 18.67
C GLU A 527 40.23 5.15 17.21
N ALA A 528 40.92 5.77 16.26
CA ALA A 528 40.82 5.42 14.83
C ALA A 528 42.17 5.74 14.18
N ASN A 529 42.91 4.71 13.80
CA ASN A 529 44.28 4.85 13.30
C ASN A 529 44.38 4.38 11.84
N CYS A 530 43.89 5.22 10.94
CA CYS A 530 44.06 5.08 9.49
C CYS A 530 44.83 6.29 8.97
N SER A 531 46.16 6.24 9.07
CA SER A 531 47.10 7.32 8.70
C SER A 531 47.03 8.60 9.55
N ASN A 532 47.88 9.59 9.25
CA ASN A 532 48.34 10.70 10.14
C ASN A 532 47.26 11.66 10.72
N THR A 533 45.96 11.39 10.59
CA THR A 533 44.89 12.27 11.04
C THR A 533 43.99 11.57 12.07
N LYS A 534 44.08 12.00 13.35
CA LYS A 534 43.18 11.59 14.45
C LYS A 534 41.78 12.26 14.38
N GLU A 535 41.35 12.68 13.20
CA GLU A 535 40.23 13.61 13.03
C GLU A 535 38.88 12.98 13.43
N CYS A 536 38.69 11.67 13.27
CA CYS A 536 37.41 11.02 13.58
C CYS A 536 37.08 10.93 15.09
N VAL A 537 38.09 10.88 15.97
CA VAL A 537 37.85 10.71 17.43
C VAL A 537 37.26 11.98 18.07
N ASN A 538 37.60 13.15 17.52
CA ASN A 538 37.20 14.46 18.06
C ASN A 538 36.09 15.15 17.27
N SER A 539 35.78 14.68 16.05
CA SER A 539 34.82 15.34 15.16
C SER A 539 33.37 14.88 15.31
N PHE A 540 33.10 13.76 16.00
CA PHE A 540 31.76 13.19 16.10
C PHE A 540 31.23 13.16 17.54
N ALA A 541 29.99 13.60 17.70
CA ALA A 541 29.22 13.40 18.93
C ALA A 541 28.89 11.91 19.12
N PRO A 542 28.79 11.40 20.37
CA PRO A 542 28.40 10.03 20.62
C PRO A 542 26.99 9.74 20.08
N ILE A 543 26.77 8.50 19.64
CA ILE A 543 25.43 7.98 19.30
C ILE A 543 24.68 7.78 20.60
N THR A 544 23.46 8.32 20.70
CA THR A 544 22.54 8.16 21.83
C THR A 544 21.11 7.84 21.39
N ASN A 545 20.80 7.88 20.08
CA ASN A 545 19.45 7.67 19.53
C ASN A 545 19.47 6.69 18.34
N GLY A 546 18.33 6.01 18.11
CA GLY A 546 18.19 4.91 17.14
C GLY A 546 18.25 5.24 15.64
N ASN A 547 18.69 6.46 15.25
CA ASN A 547 18.93 6.86 13.86
C ASN A 547 20.22 7.70 13.71
N GLN A 548 21.07 7.72 14.74
CA GLN A 548 22.35 8.41 14.69
C GLN A 548 23.43 7.50 14.12
N THR A 549 24.31 8.07 13.31
CA THR A 549 25.42 7.33 12.70
C THR A 549 26.70 8.14 12.82
N ILE A 550 27.80 7.45 13.17
CA ILE A 550 29.16 7.96 13.05
C ILE A 550 29.79 7.26 11.85
N ILE A 551 30.22 8.01 10.84
CA ILE A 551 30.94 7.48 9.68
C ILE A 551 32.36 8.03 9.73
N CYS A 552 33.35 7.16 9.93
CA CYS A 552 34.75 7.50 9.70
C CYS A 552 35.18 6.84 8.39
N ASP A 553 35.00 7.56 7.29
CA ASP A 553 35.28 7.04 5.94
C ASP A 553 36.76 6.67 5.77
N VAL A 554 37.66 7.48 6.34
CA VAL A 554 39.12 7.24 6.35
C VAL A 554 39.47 5.93 7.05
N SER A 555 38.67 5.49 8.02
CA SER A 555 38.87 4.20 8.69
C SER A 555 37.94 3.09 8.24
N HIS A 556 37.09 3.35 7.25
CA HIS A 556 36.03 2.46 6.78
C HIS A 556 35.14 1.89 7.90
N VAL A 557 35.10 2.54 9.07
CA VAL A 557 34.26 2.13 10.20
C VAL A 557 33.04 3.04 10.28
N LYS A 558 31.87 2.41 10.39
CA LYS A 558 30.59 3.07 10.57
C LYS A 558 29.89 2.51 11.80
N ILE A 559 29.51 3.38 12.74
CA ILE A 559 28.73 3.02 13.92
C ILE A 559 27.32 3.54 13.72
N VAL A 560 26.30 2.71 13.93
CA VAL A 560 24.89 3.05 13.71
C VAL A 560 24.11 2.72 14.98
N GLY A 561 23.38 3.69 15.50
CA GLY A 561 22.33 3.45 16.48
C GLY A 561 21.05 3.07 15.77
N VAL A 562 20.37 2.02 16.25
CA VAL A 562 19.17 1.45 15.64
C VAL A 562 17.99 1.53 16.62
N ALA A 563 16.85 2.04 16.15
CA ALA A 563 15.61 2.20 16.93
C ALA A 563 14.77 0.91 16.95
N SER A 564 13.84 0.79 17.90
CA SER A 564 12.84 -0.29 17.86
C SER A 564 11.94 -0.15 16.62
N GLY A 565 12.00 -1.13 15.71
CA GLY A 565 11.22 -1.14 14.46
C GLY A 565 12.08 -1.17 13.19
N GLU A 566 13.40 -0.93 13.28
CA GLU A 566 14.35 -1.19 12.22
C GLU A 566 15.07 -2.52 12.49
N SER A 567 15.12 -3.40 11.48
CA SER A 567 15.43 -4.82 11.64
C SER A 567 16.81 -5.12 12.22
N LEU A 568 16.80 -6.05 13.18
CA LEU A 568 17.90 -6.97 13.52
C LEU A 568 18.44 -7.65 12.26
N ILE A 569 19.76 -7.56 12.04
CA ILE A 569 20.51 -8.62 11.35
C ILE A 569 21.06 -9.51 12.46
N ILE A 570 20.39 -10.62 12.74
CA ILE A 570 21.02 -11.77 13.42
C ILE A 570 21.16 -12.82 12.32
N ASN A 571 22.39 -13.03 11.85
CA ASN A 571 22.75 -14.28 11.20
C ASN A 571 23.24 -15.22 12.31
N GLY A 572 22.57 -16.35 12.50
CA GLY A 572 22.95 -17.42 13.43
C GLY A 572 22.18 -17.40 14.74
#